data_AF-A0A960XDY4-F1
#
_entry.id   AF-A0A960XDY4-F1
#
_cell.length_a   1.000
_cell.length_b   1.000
_cell.length_c   1.000
_cell.angle_alpha   90.00
_cell.angle_beta   90.00
_cell.angle_gamma   90.00
#
_symmetry.space_group_name_H-M   'P 1'
#
loop_
_entity.id
_entity.type
_entity.pdbx_description
1 polymer ?
#
loop_
_entity_poly.entity_id
_entity_poly.type
_entity_poly.pdbx_seq_one_letter_code
_entity_poly.pdbx_strand_id
1 'polypeptide(L)'
;MKEILAGLTTFSAMAYIIFVNPHILSEKGMDFQSVMTATILVTALSTLGVALFARHPFVIAPGMGLNAYFAYGMPFPWQTGLAICFFSSLILLILNTFGIREALLKAIPLPLRVSLSAGIGL
;
A
#
# COMPACT_ATOMS: atom_id res chain seq x y z
N MET A 1 -26.07 -2.18 -13.35
CA MET A 1 -26.23 -2.75 -11.98
C MET A 1 -25.03 -3.59 -11.53
N LYS A 2 -24.46 -4.49 -12.37
CA LYS A 2 -23.33 -5.35 -11.98
C LYS A 2 -22.09 -4.57 -11.47
N GLU A 3 -21.75 -3.45 -12.11
CA GLU A 3 -20.65 -2.54 -11.72
C GLU A 3 -20.84 -1.94 -10.31
N ILE A 4 -22.05 -1.47 -9.99
CA ILE A 4 -22.37 -0.85 -8.70
C ILE A 4 -22.28 -1.87 -7.57
N LEU A 5 -22.78 -3.09 -7.81
CA LEU A 5 -22.70 -4.17 -6.83
C LEU A 5 -21.24 -4.60 -6.60
N ALA A 6 -20.45 -4.75 -7.67
CA ALA A 6 -19.03 -5.05 -7.56
C ALA A 6 -18.29 -3.98 -6.76
N GLY A 7 -18.50 -2.71 -7.09
CA GLY A 7 -17.93 -1.57 -6.35
C GLY A 7 -18.31 -1.59 -4.86
N LEU A 8 -19.57 -1.86 -4.53
CA LEU A 8 -20.05 -1.94 -3.15
C LEU A 8 -19.42 -3.11 -2.37
N THR A 9 -19.25 -4.26 -3.02
CA THR A 9 -18.60 -5.42 -2.39
C THR A 9 -17.12 -5.15 -2.13
N THR A 10 -16.41 -4.53 -3.08
CA THR A 10 -15.00 -4.16 -2.90
C THR A 10 -14.84 -3.08 -1.85
N PHE A 11 -15.72 -2.08 -1.83
CA PHE A 11 -15.75 -1.06 -0.78
C PHE A 11 -15.95 -1.69 0.59
N SER A 12 -16.95 -2.56 0.75
CA SER A 12 -17.23 -3.23 2.02
C SER A 12 -16.03 -4.06 2.51
N ALA A 13 -15.31 -4.71 1.61
CA ALA A 13 -14.10 -5.48 1.95
C ALA A 13 -12.95 -4.62 2.47
N MET A 14 -12.90 -3.34 2.08
CA MET A 14 -11.80 -2.42 2.39
C MET A 14 -12.17 -1.33 3.40
N ALA A 15 -13.46 -1.19 3.73
CA ALA A 15 -13.97 -0.15 4.61
C ALA A 15 -13.30 -0.15 5.99
N TYR A 16 -12.85 -1.30 6.49
CA TYR A 16 -12.13 -1.39 7.76
C TYR A 16 -10.86 -0.53 7.78
N ILE A 17 -10.19 -0.36 6.64
CA ILE A 17 -8.93 0.41 6.51
C ILE A 17 -9.13 1.87 6.94
N ILE A 18 -10.34 2.41 6.73
CA ILE A 18 -10.71 3.79 7.08
C ILE A 18 -10.50 4.06 8.57
N PHE A 19 -10.70 3.06 9.44
CA PHE A 19 -10.56 3.19 10.88
C PHE A 19 -9.27 2.58 11.40
N VAL A 20 -8.86 1.43 10.85
CA VAL A 20 -7.70 0.68 11.35
C VAL A 20 -6.39 1.39 10.99
N ASN A 21 -6.25 1.95 9.79
CA ASN A 21 -5.01 2.62 9.41
C ASN A 21 -4.70 3.86 10.28
N PRO A 22 -5.66 4.79 10.48
CA PRO A 22 -5.43 5.94 11.35
C PRO A 22 -5.21 5.54 12.81
N HIS A 23 -5.88 4.49 13.30
CA HIS A 23 -5.63 3.95 14.64
C HIS A 23 -4.18 3.52 14.82
N ILE A 24 -3.68 2.65 13.95
CA ILE A 24 -2.29 2.14 13.99
C ILE A 24 -1.28 3.30 13.93
N LEU A 25 -1.48 4.25 13.01
CA LEU A 25 -0.55 5.37 12.85
C LEU A 25 -0.65 6.41 13.97
N SER A 26 -1.82 6.54 14.61
CA SER A 26 -2.00 7.42 15.76
C SER A 26 -1.23 6.97 17.00
N GLU A 27 -1.00 5.66 17.15
CA GLU A 27 -0.16 5.11 18.23
C GLU A 27 1.31 5.55 18.10
N LYS A 28 1.74 5.97 16.90
CA LYS A 28 3.06 6.57 16.66
C LYS A 28 3.07 8.11 16.77
N GLY A 29 1.96 8.72 17.23
CA GLY A 29 1.84 10.16 17.45
C GLY A 29 1.38 10.97 16.25
N MET A 30 0.75 10.33 15.24
CA MET A 30 0.11 11.04 14.12
C MET A 30 -1.35 11.39 14.47
N ASP A 31 -1.85 12.52 13.96
CA ASP A 31 -3.24 12.91 14.19
C ASP A 31 -4.23 11.99 13.46
N PHE A 32 -5.19 11.43 14.19
CA PHE A 32 -6.14 10.44 13.67
C PHE A 32 -6.97 11.00 12.49
N GLN A 33 -7.52 12.20 12.64
CA GLN A 33 -8.40 12.79 11.64
C GLN A 33 -7.62 13.13 10.36
N SER A 34 -6.44 13.72 10.50
CA SER A 34 -5.56 14.07 9.40
C SER A 34 -5.14 12.82 8.59
N VAL A 35 -4.77 11.74 9.29
CA VAL A 35 -4.37 10.48 8.64
C VAL A 35 -5.55 9.76 7.99
N MET A 36 -6.73 9.79 8.61
CA MET A 36 -7.96 9.25 8.01
C MET A 36 -8.26 9.94 6.69
N THR A 37 -8.30 11.28 6.69
CA THR A 37 -8.57 12.06 5.47
C THR A 37 -7.49 11.82 4.41
N ALA A 38 -6.22 11.82 4.79
CA ALA A 38 -5.12 11.52 3.87
C ALA A 38 -5.25 10.12 3.25
N THR A 39 -5.58 9.10 4.05
CA THR A 39 -5.76 7.72 3.59
C THR A 39 -6.89 7.63 2.57
N ILE A 40 -8.06 8.21 2.87
CA ILE A 40 -9.22 8.20 1.97
C ILE A 40 -8.89 8.90 0.65
N LEU A 41 -8.31 10.10 0.73
CA LEU A 41 -7.97 10.89 -0.46
C LEU A 41 -6.94 10.19 -1.35
N VAL A 42 -5.84 9.69 -0.76
CA VAL A 42 -4.77 9.02 -1.52
C VAL A 42 -5.28 7.71 -2.12
N THR A 43 -6.07 6.93 -1.39
CA THR A 43 -6.68 5.67 -1.87
C THR A 43 -7.63 5.95 -3.04
N ALA A 44 -8.49 6.97 -2.92
CA ALA A 44 -9.41 7.36 -3.99
C ALA A 44 -8.67 7.84 -5.24
N LEU A 45 -7.71 8.76 -5.09
CA LEU A 45 -6.93 9.29 -6.20
C LEU A 45 -6.07 8.22 -6.88
N SER A 46 -5.42 7.34 -6.11
CA SER A 46 -4.59 6.27 -6.66
C SER A 46 -5.44 5.23 -7.40
N THR A 47 -6.59 4.86 -6.84
CA THR A 47 -7.53 3.93 -7.49
C THR A 47 -8.11 4.53 -8.77
N LEU A 48 -8.46 5.81 -8.77
CA LEU A 48 -8.88 6.52 -9.98
C LEU A 48 -7.76 6.57 -11.03
N GLY A 49 -6.51 6.79 -10.60
CA GLY A 49 -5.34 6.73 -11.47
C GLY A 49 -5.22 5.37 -12.17
N VAL A 50 -5.33 4.27 -11.43
CA VAL A 50 -5.33 2.92 -12.02
C VAL A 50 -6.51 2.70 -12.95
N ALA A 51 -7.71 3.15 -12.56
CA ALA A 51 -8.90 3.00 -13.37
C ALA A 51 -8.78 3.72 -14.73
N LEU A 52 -8.21 4.93 -14.76
CA LEU A 52 -8.08 5.75 -15.96
C LEU A 52 -6.88 5.38 -16.83
N PHE A 53 -5.70 5.20 -16.21
CA PHE A 53 -4.45 4.98 -16.94
C PHE A 53 -4.16 3.51 -17.23
N ALA A 54 -4.39 2.63 -16.25
CA ALA A 54 -4.07 1.21 -16.40
C ALA A 54 -5.29 0.37 -16.88
N ARG A 55 -6.52 0.90 -16.74
CA ARG A 55 -7.78 0.23 -17.11
C ARG A 55 -7.91 -1.20 -16.57
N HIS A 56 -7.32 -1.44 -15.41
CA HIS A 56 -7.39 -2.70 -14.70
C HIS A 56 -8.30 -2.59 -13.48
N PRO A 57 -9.07 -3.64 -13.13
CA PRO A 57 -10.00 -3.65 -12.01
C PRO A 57 -9.24 -3.86 -10.67
N PHE A 58 -8.29 -2.98 -10.36
CA PHE A 58 -7.53 -3.02 -9.11
C PHE A 58 -7.84 -1.79 -8.26
N VAL A 59 -8.11 -2.03 -6.97
CA VAL A 59 -8.22 -0.98 -5.97
C VAL A 59 -6.89 -0.87 -5.23
N ILE A 60 -6.42 0.35 -5.04
CA ILE A 60 -5.20 0.63 -4.29
C ILE A 60 -5.58 1.07 -2.89
N ALA A 61 -5.01 0.41 -1.89
CA ALA A 61 -5.09 0.77 -0.48
C ALA A 61 -3.72 0.63 0.20
N PRO A 62 -3.55 1.21 1.39
CA PRO A 62 -2.34 1.02 2.18
C PRO A 62 -2.09 -0.46 2.51
N GLY A 63 -0.81 -0.86 2.44
CA GLY A 63 -0.36 -2.19 2.86
C GLY A 63 -0.36 -2.32 4.37
N MET A 64 -1.41 -2.93 4.94
CA MET A 64 -1.65 -2.94 6.39
C MET A 64 -0.52 -3.59 7.20
N GLY A 65 0.14 -4.66 6.68
CA GLY A 65 1.27 -5.29 7.37
C GLY A 65 2.51 -4.37 7.48
N LEU A 66 2.78 -3.56 6.45
CA LEU A 66 3.86 -2.58 6.48
C LEU A 66 3.56 -1.43 7.44
N ASN A 67 2.28 -1.03 7.56
CA ASN A 67 1.86 0.00 8.50
C ASN A 67 2.00 -0.47 9.97
N ALA A 68 1.70 -1.75 10.24
CA ALA A 68 1.96 -2.33 11.55
C ALA A 68 3.46 -2.33 11.88
N TYR A 69 4.32 -2.72 10.94
CA TYR A 69 5.77 -2.61 11.12
C TYR A 69 6.22 -1.16 11.34
N PHE A 70 5.67 -0.22 10.57
CA PHE A 70 5.96 1.20 10.74
C PHE A 70 5.58 1.71 12.13
N ALA A 71 4.41 1.34 12.65
CA ALA A 71 3.95 1.77 13.96
C ALA A 71 4.76 1.14 15.11
N TYR A 72 4.98 -0.17 15.07
CA TYR A 72 5.50 -0.93 16.22
C TYR A 72 6.96 -1.35 16.12
N GLY A 73 7.44 -1.65 14.91
CA GLY A 73 8.77 -2.24 14.67
C GLY A 73 9.87 -1.23 14.37
N MET A 74 9.52 0.01 14.06
CA MET A 74 10.48 1.02 13.61
C MET A 74 10.82 2.01 14.74
N PRO A 75 12.08 2.03 15.23
CA PRO A 75 12.47 2.80 16.43
C PRO A 75 12.61 4.31 16.18
N PHE A 76 12.47 4.76 14.93
CA PHE A 76 12.64 6.16 14.53
C PHE A 76 11.31 6.94 14.58
N PRO A 77 11.36 8.28 14.71
CA PRO A 77 10.19 9.14 14.56
C PRO A 77 9.46 8.90 13.24
N TRP A 78 8.13 9.08 13.24
CA TRP A 78 7.29 8.82 12.08
C TRP A 78 7.69 9.68 10.86
N GLN A 79 8.20 10.89 11.06
CA GLN A 79 8.69 11.78 10.00
C GLN A 79 9.88 11.16 9.26
N THR A 80 10.84 10.60 9.99
CA THR A 80 12.00 9.90 9.41
C THR A 80 11.53 8.65 8.66
N GLY A 81 10.56 7.92 9.19
CA GLY A 81 9.99 6.77 8.50
C GLY A 81 9.30 7.12 7.18
N LEU A 82 8.54 8.23 7.15
CA LEU A 82 7.93 8.73 5.91
C LEU A 82 8.98 9.16 4.89
N ALA A 83 10.07 9.79 5.32
CA ALA A 83 11.18 10.14 4.44
C ALA A 83 11.81 8.88 3.81
N ILE A 84 12.06 7.84 4.60
CA ILE A 84 12.59 6.56 4.10
C ILE A 84 11.62 5.93 3.08
N CYS A 85 10.32 5.94 3.37
CA CYS A 85 9.29 5.44 2.45
C CYS A 85 9.29 6.21 1.11
N PHE A 86 9.40 7.54 1.17
CA PHE A 86 9.46 8.40 0.01
C PHE A 86 10.70 8.12 -0.86
N PHE A 87 11.90 8.08 -0.26
CA PHE A 87 13.13 7.79 -0.99
C PHE A 87 13.16 6.37 -1.56
N SER A 88 12.67 5.38 -0.80
CA SER A 88 12.54 4.00 -1.29
C SER A 88 11.65 3.93 -2.53
N SER A 89 10.52 4.65 -2.52
CA SER A 89 9.59 4.72 -3.65
C SER A 89 10.24 5.39 -4.87
N LEU A 90 11.03 6.46 -4.65
CA LEU A 90 11.76 7.13 -5.72
C LEU A 90 12.81 6.21 -6.35
N ILE A 91 13.59 5.49 -5.53
CA ILE A 91 14.58 4.52 -6.00
C ILE A 91 13.90 3.40 -6.78
N LEU A 92 12.79 2.85 -6.28
CA LEU A 92 12.03 1.81 -6.97
C LEU A 92 11.45 2.28 -8.30
N LEU A 93 10.99 3.53 -8.38
CA LEU A 93 10.51 4.12 -9.63
C LEU A 93 11.63 4.18 -10.67
N ILE A 94 12.82 4.62 -10.27
CA ILE A 94 14.01 4.67 -11.13
C ILE A 94 14.43 3.25 -11.56
N LEU A 95 14.46 2.28 -10.64
CA LEU A 95 14.81 0.90 -11.00
C LEU A 95 13.79 0.27 -11.96
N ASN A 96 12.51 0.63 -11.84
CA ASN A 96 11.45 0.15 -12.71
C ASN A 96 11.58 0.74 -14.14
N THR A 97 11.98 2.01 -14.28
CA THR A 97 12.21 2.61 -15.61
C THR A 97 13.41 1.99 -16.33
N PHE A 98 14.41 1.50 -15.60
CA PHE A 98 15.57 0.79 -16.16
C PHE A 98 15.33 -0.71 -16.43
N GLY A 99 14.13 -1.25 -16.21
CA GLY A 99 13.79 -2.65 -16.53
C GLY A 99 14.44 -3.71 -15.62
N ILE A 100 15.10 -3.29 -14.53
CA ILE A 100 15.83 -4.17 -13.59
C ILE A 100 14.88 -5.14 -12.88
N ARG A 101 13.59 -4.78 -12.77
CA ARG A 101 12.54 -5.60 -12.15
C ARG A 101 12.46 -7.01 -12.76
N GLU A 102 12.57 -7.14 -14.08
CA GLU A 102 12.49 -8.45 -14.74
C GLU A 102 13.72 -9.31 -14.49
N ALA A 103 14.91 -8.68 -14.44
CA ALA A 103 16.16 -9.36 -14.12
C ALA A 103 16.13 -9.91 -12.67
N LEU A 104 15.60 -9.13 -11.73
CA LEU A 104 15.44 -9.56 -10.34
C LEU A 104 14.49 -10.76 -10.21
N LEU A 105 13.35 -10.74 -10.92
CA LEU A 105 12.38 -11.83 -10.89
C LEU A 105 12.90 -13.12 -11.52
N LYS A 106 13.82 -13.03 -12.50
CA LYS A 106 14.49 -14.19 -13.11
C LYS A 106 15.61 -14.75 -12.22
N ALA A 107 16.23 -13.92 -11.39
CA ALA A 107 17.30 -14.34 -10.48
C ALA A 107 16.79 -15.13 -9.26
N ILE A 108 15.53 -14.93 -8.85
CA ILE A 108 14.96 -15.60 -7.67
C ILE A 108 14.35 -16.96 -8.08
N PRO A 109 14.81 -18.09 -7.49
CA PRO A 109 14.22 -19.41 -7.69
C PRO A 109 12.71 -19.43 -7.45
N LEU A 110 11.97 -20.15 -8.30
CA LEU A 110 10.51 -20.26 -8.22
C LEU A 110 9.98 -20.62 -6.81
N PRO A 111 10.60 -21.55 -6.05
CA PRO A 111 10.14 -21.87 -4.69
C PRO A 111 10.14 -20.65 -3.75
N LEU A 112 11.19 -19.83 -3.81
CA LEU A 112 11.30 -18.62 -2.98
C LEU A 112 10.29 -17.55 -3.40
N ARG A 113 10.01 -17.43 -4.70
CA ARG A 113 8.99 -16.49 -5.22
C ARG A 113 7.59 -16.83 -4.70
N VAL A 114 7.25 -18.11 -4.64
CA VAL A 114 5.95 -18.56 -4.12
C VAL A 114 5.86 -18.33 -2.61
N SER A 115 6.92 -18.65 -1.85
CA SER A 115 6.97 -18.38 -0.41
C SER A 115 6.83 -16.89 -0.07
N LEU A 116 7.44 -15.99 -0.86
CA LEU A 116 7.27 -14.55 -0.71
C LEU A 116 5.80 -14.12 -0.87
N SER A 117 5.08 -14.67 -1.86
CA SER A 117 3.67 -14.36 -2.06
C SER A 117 2.78 -14.86 -0.92
N ALA A 118 3.10 -16.03 -0.34
CA ALA A 118 2.40 -16.55 0.82
C ALA A 118 2.64 -15.69 2.07
N GLY A 119 3.87 -15.18 2.26
CA GLY A 119 4.22 -14.32 3.39
C GLY A 119 3.62 -12.91 3.35
N ILE A 120 3.23 -12.40 2.17
CA ILE A 120 2.54 -11.09 2.06
C ILE A 120 1.07 -11.20 2.53
N GLY A 121 0.48 -12.39 2.48
CA GLY A 121 -0.93 -12.62 2.81
C GLY A 121 -1.22 -13.22 4.19
N LEU A 122 -0.17 -13.59 4.94
CA LEU A 122 -0.23 -14.07 6.33
C LEU A 122 -0.03 -12.90 7.30
#